data_AF-A0A3M1VW91-F1
#
_entry.id   AF-A0A3M1VW91-F1
#
_cell.length_a   1.000
_cell.length_b   1.000
_cell.length_c   1.000
_cell.angle_alpha   90.00
_cell.angle_beta   90.00
_cell.angle_gamma   90.00
#
_symmetry.space_group_name_H-M   'P 1'
#
loop_
_entity.id
_entity.type
_entity.pdbx_description
1 polymer ?
#
loop_
_entity_poly.entity_id
_entity_poly.type
_entity_poly.pdbx_seq_one_letter_code
_entity_poly.pdbx_strand_id
1 'polypeptide(L)'
;MCDKILSRRKFLRTLTAGTCAAAIHSALRPLGSDLVYAAPYSNHTLIHIFLSGGMDCASYLVPRGLSAYLDKRPTLGITNPLVLNSAFGLNPLMTNLHNLYQQGMVAFINKVGYPDATRSHEDSRRVYQQAMRIQGTDNRGWLGRFADIYVPRNQTFSLLSFSGSVRDLQSAYVPAVTTQGLDGYNYT
;
A
#
# COMPACT_ATOMS: atom_id res chain seq x y z
N MET A 1 45.95 11.61 38.89
CA MET A 1 44.91 11.92 37.89
C MET A 1 45.47 13.00 36.98
N CYS A 2 45.62 12.72 35.68
CA CYS A 2 46.26 13.63 34.72
C CYS A 2 45.17 14.10 33.74
N ASP A 3 44.77 15.36 33.85
CA ASP A 3 43.77 15.95 32.97
C ASP A 3 44.32 16.04 31.54
N LYS A 4 43.79 15.21 30.64
CA LYS A 4 44.11 15.27 29.21
C LYS A 4 43.38 16.48 28.61
N ILE A 5 43.94 17.67 28.78
CA ILE A 5 43.42 18.90 28.16
C ILE A 5 43.53 18.76 26.63
N LEU A 6 42.39 18.72 25.95
CA LEU A 6 42.33 18.71 24.50
C LEU A 6 42.80 20.08 23.97
N SER A 7 43.99 20.11 23.35
CA SER A 7 44.50 21.32 22.70
C SER A 7 43.59 21.76 21.54
N ARG A 8 43.34 23.08 21.42
CA ARG A 8 42.53 23.70 20.33
C ARG A 8 42.96 23.21 18.94
N ARG A 9 44.26 22.98 18.73
CA ARG A 9 44.82 22.45 17.48
C ARG A 9 44.39 21.00 17.22
N LYS A 10 44.32 20.19 18.27
CA LYS A 10 43.88 18.79 18.20
C LYS A 10 42.38 18.71 17.93
N PHE A 11 41.58 19.58 18.58
CA PHE A 11 40.14 19.71 18.34
C PHE A 11 39.82 20.08 16.88
N LEU A 12 40.48 21.08 16.31
CA LEU A 12 40.25 21.51 14.93
C LEU A 12 40.69 20.46 13.90
N ARG A 13 41.78 19.72 14.16
CA ARG A 13 42.22 18.60 13.32
C ARG A 13 41.23 17.43 13.35
N THR A 14 40.64 17.13 14.50
CA THR A 14 39.64 16.07 14.63
C THR A 14 38.32 16.46 13.96
N LEU A 15 37.89 17.73 14.08
CA LEU A 15 36.69 18.24 13.40
C LEU A 15 36.82 18.20 11.88
N THR A 16 37.96 18.63 11.34
CA THR A 16 38.22 18.62 9.89
C THR A 16 38.33 17.22 9.32
N ALA A 17 38.94 16.27 10.03
CA ALA A 17 38.98 14.86 9.61
C ALA A 17 37.59 14.19 9.65
N GLY A 18 36.77 14.49 10.67
CA GLY A 18 35.42 13.96 10.80
C GLY A 18 34.44 14.46 9.74
N THR A 19 34.52 15.75 9.37
CA THR A 19 33.67 16.31 8.31
C THR A 19 34.06 15.81 6.93
N CYS A 20 35.35 15.60 6.65
CA CYS A 20 35.79 14.98 5.39
C CYS A 20 35.32 13.53 5.26
N ALA A 21 35.40 12.72 6.32
CA ALA A 21 34.91 11.33 6.28
C ALA A 21 33.39 11.25 6.07
N ALA A 22 32.62 12.12 6.73
CA ALA A 22 31.18 12.22 6.54
C ALA A 22 30.80 12.74 5.13
N ALA A 23 31.58 13.67 4.58
CA ALA A 23 31.38 14.17 3.22
C ALA A 23 31.68 13.10 2.17
N ILE A 24 32.72 12.29 2.37
CA ILE A 24 33.05 11.16 1.49
C ILE A 24 31.98 10.07 1.55
N HIS A 25 31.45 9.76 2.74
CA HIS A 25 30.35 8.78 2.88
C HIS A 25 29.05 9.27 2.23
N SER A 26 28.76 10.57 2.33
CA SER A 26 27.59 11.20 1.69
C SER A 26 27.74 11.29 0.17
N ALA A 27 28.95 11.60 -0.32
CA ALA A 27 29.24 11.78 -1.74
C ALA A 27 29.45 10.46 -2.51
N LEU A 28 29.86 9.38 -1.83
CA LEU A 28 30.03 8.05 -2.44
C LEU A 28 28.77 7.17 -2.34
N ARG A 29 27.75 7.56 -1.56
CA ARG A 29 26.47 6.83 -1.48
C ARG A 29 25.78 6.62 -2.84
N PRO A 30 25.76 7.57 -3.80
CA PRO A 30 25.21 7.33 -5.14
C PRO A 30 26.15 6.53 -6.08
N LEU A 31 27.38 6.23 -5.65
CA LEU A 31 28.34 5.40 -6.41
C LEU A 31 28.37 3.94 -5.92
N GLY A 32 27.81 3.65 -4.74
CA GLY A 32 27.69 2.31 -4.18
C GLY A 32 26.46 1.59 -4.73
N SER A 33 26.62 0.94 -5.89
CA SER A 33 25.71 -0.06 -6.45
C SER A 33 24.22 0.20 -6.18
N ASP A 34 23.67 1.29 -6.73
CA ASP A 34 22.27 1.24 -7.11
C ASP A 34 22.20 0.11 -8.15
N LEU A 35 21.74 -1.07 -7.72
CA LEU A 35 21.31 -2.11 -8.64
C LEU A 35 20.27 -1.43 -9.52
N VAL A 36 20.67 -1.05 -10.73
CA VAL A 36 19.78 -0.53 -11.76
C VAL A 36 18.90 -1.72 -12.13
N TYR A 37 17.82 -1.90 -11.37
CA TYR A 37 16.69 -2.67 -11.84
C TYR A 37 16.14 -1.81 -12.98
N ALA A 38 16.44 -2.20 -14.22
CA ALA A 38 15.74 -1.69 -15.39
C ALA A 38 14.30 -2.18 -15.29
N ALA A 39 13.53 -1.58 -14.38
CA ALA A 39 12.11 -1.78 -14.31
C ALA A 39 11.56 -1.27 -15.65
N PRO A 40 10.88 -2.11 -16.44
CA PRO A 40 10.31 -1.67 -17.69
C PRO A 40 9.40 -0.48 -17.40
N TYR A 41 9.64 0.63 -18.08
CA TYR A 41 8.80 1.81 -18.02
C TYR A 41 7.41 1.42 -18.53
N SER A 42 6.51 1.14 -17.60
CA SER A 42 5.12 0.86 -17.89
C SER A 42 4.38 2.19 -17.84
N ASN A 43 3.80 2.62 -18.96
CA ASN A 43 2.88 3.75 -19.02
C ASN A 43 1.52 3.48 -18.35
N HIS A 44 1.41 2.41 -17.55
CA HIS A 44 0.18 2.06 -16.87
C HIS A 44 0.12 2.67 -15.47
N THR A 45 -1.01 3.28 -15.16
CA THR A 45 -1.35 3.79 -13.84
C THR A 45 -2.13 2.72 -13.07
N LEU A 46 -1.63 2.34 -11.89
CA LEU A 46 -2.41 1.55 -10.95
C LEU A 46 -3.27 2.46 -10.09
N ILE A 47 -4.58 2.26 -10.11
CA ILE A 47 -5.52 2.94 -9.21
C ILE A 47 -5.91 1.95 -8.11
N HIS A 48 -5.54 2.26 -6.87
CA HIS A 48 -5.91 1.48 -5.70
C HIS A 48 -7.01 2.20 -4.92
N ILE A 49 -8.20 1.59 -4.87
CA ILE A 49 -9.37 2.12 -4.14
C ILE A 49 -9.58 1.28 -2.90
N PHE A 50 -9.35 1.87 -1.72
CA PHE A 50 -9.65 1.24 -0.45
C PHE A 50 -11.01 1.71 0.06
N LEU A 51 -11.96 0.79 0.18
CA LEU A 51 -13.30 1.09 0.70
C LEU A 51 -13.33 0.93 2.22
N SER A 52 -13.28 2.03 2.95
CA SER A 52 -13.46 2.05 4.40
C SER A 52 -14.94 1.86 4.77
N GLY A 53 -15.25 1.06 5.80
CA GLY A 53 -16.62 0.96 6.33
C GLY A 53 -17.17 -0.45 6.51
N GLY A 54 -16.36 -1.50 6.32
CA GLY A 54 -16.78 -2.87 6.60
C GLY A 54 -17.80 -3.39 5.60
N MET A 55 -17.36 -3.67 4.37
CA MET A 55 -18.22 -4.22 3.32
C MET A 55 -18.68 -5.65 3.66
N ASP A 56 -20.00 -5.88 3.65
CA ASP A 56 -20.56 -7.23 3.68
C ASP A 56 -20.36 -7.93 2.33
N CYS A 57 -19.30 -8.73 2.25
CA CYS A 57 -18.91 -9.43 1.04
C CYS A 57 -20.01 -10.38 0.53
N ALA A 58 -20.86 -10.91 1.40
CA ALA A 58 -21.94 -11.83 1.01
C ALA A 58 -23.20 -11.11 0.48
N SER A 59 -23.26 -9.77 0.62
CA SER A 59 -24.23 -8.91 -0.06
C SER A 59 -23.70 -8.37 -1.40
N TYR A 60 -22.38 -8.31 -1.56
CA TYR A 60 -21.69 -7.89 -2.78
C TYR A 60 -21.56 -9.04 -3.78
N LEU A 61 -20.87 -10.11 -3.38
CA LEU A 61 -20.64 -11.33 -4.16
C LEU A 61 -21.49 -12.46 -3.58
N VAL A 62 -22.71 -12.56 -4.10
CA VAL A 62 -23.79 -13.42 -3.60
C VAL A 62 -23.51 -14.88 -3.98
N PRO A 63 -23.38 -15.80 -3.01
CA PRO A 63 -23.29 -17.23 -3.29
C PRO A 63 -24.59 -17.75 -3.91
N ARG A 64 -24.48 -18.57 -4.95
CA ARG A 64 -25.61 -19.22 -5.63
C ARG A 64 -25.63 -20.72 -5.33
N GLY A 65 -26.82 -21.32 -5.33
CA GLY A 65 -26.98 -22.77 -5.14
C GLY A 65 -26.72 -23.28 -3.72
N LEU A 66 -26.65 -22.40 -2.72
CA LEU A 66 -26.42 -22.75 -1.32
C LEU A 66 -27.63 -22.30 -0.47
N SER A 67 -28.48 -23.23 -0.04
CA SER A 67 -29.62 -22.92 0.84
C SER A 67 -29.17 -22.25 2.14
N ALA A 68 -28.04 -22.70 2.68
CA ALA A 68 -27.44 -22.17 3.90
C ALA A 68 -27.15 -20.66 3.85
N TYR A 69 -27.00 -20.06 2.66
CA TYR A 69 -26.85 -18.60 2.53
C TYR A 69 -28.13 -17.87 2.94
N LEU A 70 -29.29 -18.34 2.46
CA LEU A 70 -30.60 -17.75 2.79
C LEU A 70 -30.99 -18.09 4.23
N ASP A 71 -30.73 -19.33 4.69
CA ASP A 71 -31.03 -19.77 6.06
C ASP A 71 -30.31 -18.91 7.11
N LYS A 72 -29.05 -18.55 6.84
CA LYS A 72 -28.24 -17.68 7.72
C LYS A 72 -28.53 -16.19 7.55
N ARG A 73 -29.32 -15.79 6.55
CA ARG A 73 -29.58 -14.39 6.20
C ARG A 73 -31.07 -14.18 5.90
N PRO A 74 -31.98 -14.46 6.85
CA PRO A 74 -33.42 -14.42 6.60
C PRO A 74 -33.93 -13.04 6.16
N THR A 75 -33.26 -11.96 6.56
CA THR A 75 -33.63 -10.57 6.21
C THR A 75 -32.72 -9.94 5.16
N LEU A 76 -31.48 -10.42 5.02
CA LEU A 76 -30.44 -9.81 4.17
C LEU A 76 -30.04 -10.67 2.96
N GLY A 77 -30.64 -11.85 2.82
CA GLY A 77 -30.35 -12.78 1.74
C GLY A 77 -30.88 -12.27 0.40
N ILE A 78 -30.02 -12.23 -0.61
CA ILE A 78 -30.39 -11.81 -1.97
C ILE A 78 -30.86 -13.04 -2.75
N THR A 79 -32.10 -13.01 -3.24
CA THR A 79 -32.74 -14.13 -3.95
C THR A 79 -32.63 -14.04 -5.47
N ASN A 80 -32.37 -12.85 -6.02
CA ASN A 80 -32.33 -12.58 -7.46
C ASN A 80 -31.00 -11.91 -7.91
N PRO A 81 -29.82 -12.49 -7.63
CA PRO A 81 -28.55 -11.86 -7.95
C PRO A 81 -28.28 -11.85 -9.46
N LEU A 82 -27.53 -10.83 -9.93
CA LEU A 82 -27.01 -10.76 -11.30
C LEU A 82 -25.98 -11.88 -11.49
N VAL A 83 -26.23 -12.79 -12.43
CA VAL A 83 -25.43 -14.02 -12.53
C VAL A 83 -24.03 -13.74 -13.05
N LEU A 84 -23.00 -14.15 -12.31
CA LEU A 84 -21.63 -14.17 -12.81
C LEU A 84 -21.28 -15.55 -13.38
N ASN A 85 -21.56 -16.59 -12.60
CA ASN A 85 -21.33 -17.99 -12.96
C ASN A 85 -22.22 -18.94 -12.14
N SER A 86 -21.95 -20.23 -12.17
CA SER A 86 -22.71 -21.25 -11.43
C SER A 86 -22.66 -21.07 -9.90
N ALA A 87 -21.56 -20.53 -9.37
CA ALA A 87 -21.30 -20.42 -7.93
C ALA A 87 -21.63 -19.03 -7.35
N PHE A 88 -21.53 -17.96 -8.15
CA PHE A 88 -21.67 -16.58 -7.66
C PHE A 88 -22.52 -15.69 -8.57
N GLY A 89 -23.14 -14.70 -7.94
CA GLY A 89 -23.72 -13.53 -8.59
C GLY A 89 -23.35 -12.24 -7.88
N LEU A 90 -23.80 -11.11 -8.40
CA LEU A 90 -23.67 -9.80 -7.77
C LEU A 90 -25.00 -9.31 -7.22
N ASN A 91 -24.92 -8.35 -6.29
CA ASN A 91 -26.06 -7.57 -5.88
C ASN A 91 -26.84 -7.00 -7.10
N PRO A 92 -28.18 -7.03 -7.12
CA PRO A 92 -28.99 -6.49 -8.21
C PRO A 92 -28.68 -5.04 -8.58
N LEU A 93 -28.22 -4.24 -7.62
CA LEU A 93 -27.87 -2.82 -7.84
C LEU A 93 -26.50 -2.61 -8.51
N MET A 94 -25.71 -3.67 -8.70
CA MET A 94 -24.35 -3.59 -9.25
C MET A 94 -24.31 -3.85 -10.76
N THR A 95 -25.30 -3.34 -11.48
CA THR A 95 -25.44 -3.53 -12.94
C THR A 95 -24.21 -3.08 -13.72
N ASN A 96 -23.60 -1.95 -13.34
CA ASN A 96 -22.38 -1.45 -14.00
C ASN A 96 -21.19 -2.41 -13.84
N LEU A 97 -20.95 -2.92 -12.62
CA LEU A 97 -19.88 -3.90 -12.39
C LEU A 97 -20.16 -5.23 -13.08
N HIS A 98 -21.43 -5.65 -13.11
CA HIS A 98 -21.85 -6.85 -13.84
C HIS A 98 -21.55 -6.71 -15.33
N ASN A 99 -21.88 -5.57 -15.95
CA ASN A 99 -21.58 -5.29 -17.35
C ASN A 99 -20.06 -5.33 -17.64
N LEU A 100 -19.24 -4.73 -16.78
CA LEU A 100 -17.78 -4.78 -16.92
C LEU A 100 -17.23 -6.21 -16.78
N TYR A 101 -17.83 -7.02 -15.89
CA TYR A 101 -17.49 -8.43 -15.77
C TYR A 101 -17.84 -9.22 -17.04
N GLN A 102 -19.02 -9.01 -17.62
CA GLN A 102 -19.41 -9.65 -18.88
C GLN A 102 -18.47 -9.29 -20.04
N GLN A 103 -17.84 -8.12 -19.99
CA GLN A 103 -16.83 -7.66 -20.97
C GLN A 103 -15.42 -8.20 -20.67
N GLY A 104 -15.23 -8.99 -19.61
CA GLY A 104 -13.91 -9.51 -19.21
C GLY A 104 -12.99 -8.47 -18.58
N MET A 105 -13.52 -7.31 -18.16
CA MET A 105 -12.73 -6.20 -17.61
C MET A 105 -12.67 -6.19 -16.08
N VAL A 106 -13.40 -7.09 -15.42
CA VAL A 106 -13.43 -7.21 -13.95
C VAL A 106 -13.19 -8.67 -13.56
N ALA A 107 -12.35 -8.87 -12.55
CA ALA A 107 -12.17 -10.14 -11.87
C ALA A 107 -12.49 -9.97 -10.37
N PHE A 108 -13.14 -10.97 -9.80
CA PHE A 108 -13.41 -11.04 -8.36
C PHE A 108 -12.53 -12.10 -7.72
N ILE A 109 -11.82 -11.72 -6.66
CA ILE A 109 -11.05 -12.66 -5.83
C ILE A 109 -11.76 -12.74 -4.49
N ASN A 110 -12.30 -13.92 -4.17
CA ASN A 110 -13.00 -14.18 -2.92
C ASN A 110 -12.16 -15.04 -1.98
N LYS A 111 -12.63 -15.19 -0.74
CA LYS A 111 -11.94 -15.95 0.32
C LYS A 111 -10.51 -15.45 0.58
N VAL A 112 -10.29 -14.14 0.41
CA VAL A 112 -9.03 -13.48 0.75
C VAL A 112 -8.99 -13.27 2.26
N GLY A 113 -7.89 -13.67 2.88
CA GLY A 113 -7.66 -13.57 4.31
C GLY A 113 -6.18 -13.75 4.63
N TYR A 114 -5.83 -13.61 5.91
CA TYR A 114 -4.49 -13.87 6.40
C TYR A 114 -4.55 -14.82 7.61
N PRO A 115 -3.52 -15.67 7.83
CA PRO A 115 -3.49 -16.58 8.99
C PRO A 115 -3.55 -15.82 10.32
N ASP A 116 -4.13 -16.44 11.34
CA ASP A 116 -4.21 -15.90 12.70
C ASP A 116 -4.87 -14.50 12.75
N ALA A 117 -5.94 -14.34 11.98
CA ALA A 117 -6.61 -13.05 11.82
C ALA A 117 -7.08 -12.45 13.15
N THR A 118 -6.75 -11.18 13.36
CA THR A 118 -7.20 -10.43 14.54
C THR A 118 -8.60 -9.88 14.31
N ARG A 119 -9.35 -9.73 15.40
CA ARG A 119 -10.67 -9.06 15.41
C ARG A 119 -10.56 -7.53 15.50
N SER A 120 -9.36 -7.00 15.70
CA SER A 120 -9.11 -5.56 15.65
C SER A 120 -9.18 -5.08 14.20
N HIS A 121 -10.09 -4.13 13.96
CA HIS A 121 -10.27 -3.52 12.65
C HIS A 121 -9.01 -2.77 12.22
N GLU A 122 -8.35 -2.07 13.14
CA GLU A 122 -7.15 -1.27 12.84
C GLU A 122 -5.95 -2.15 12.52
N ASP A 123 -5.75 -3.21 13.29
CA ASP A 123 -4.64 -4.14 13.07
C ASP A 123 -4.84 -4.96 11.79
N SER A 124 -6.07 -5.44 11.54
CA SER A 124 -6.39 -6.12 10.28
C SER A 124 -6.13 -5.23 9.07
N ARG A 125 -6.56 -3.96 9.16
CA ARG A 125 -6.28 -2.98 8.11
C ARG A 125 -4.77 -2.85 7.93
N ARG A 126 -4.00 -2.67 9.01
CA ARG A 126 -2.54 -2.57 8.95
C ARG A 126 -1.89 -3.77 8.24
N VAL A 127 -2.34 -4.99 8.52
CA VAL A 127 -1.85 -6.20 7.83
C VAL A 127 -2.04 -6.11 6.32
N TYR A 128 -3.23 -5.73 5.84
CA TYR A 128 -3.49 -5.60 4.41
C TYR A 128 -2.70 -4.45 3.77
N GLN A 129 -2.64 -3.30 4.43
CA GLN A 129 -1.90 -2.12 3.95
C GLN A 129 -0.39 -2.38 3.85
N GLN A 130 0.15 -3.17 4.78
CA GLN A 130 1.56 -3.53 4.77
C GLN A 130 1.83 -4.81 3.98
N ALA A 131 0.83 -5.63 3.68
CA ALA A 131 0.99 -7.02 3.21
C ALA A 131 2.01 -7.81 4.06
N MET A 132 2.00 -7.60 5.38
CA MET A 132 2.93 -8.20 6.34
C MET A 132 2.19 -8.62 7.60
N ARG A 133 2.71 -9.63 8.31
CA ARG A 133 2.22 -9.99 9.64
C ARG A 133 2.50 -8.86 10.63
N ILE A 134 1.65 -8.73 11.65
CA ILE A 134 1.70 -7.66 12.67
C ILE A 134 3.07 -7.58 13.38
N GLN A 135 3.82 -8.68 13.42
CA GLN A 135 5.12 -8.78 14.11
C GLN A 135 6.32 -8.24 13.31
N GLY A 136 6.12 -7.63 12.15
CA GLY A 136 7.19 -7.04 11.35
C GLY A 136 7.68 -5.69 11.89
N THR A 137 8.99 -5.43 11.79
CA THR A 137 9.59 -4.11 12.07
C THR A 137 9.51 -3.15 10.88
N ASP A 138 9.21 -3.66 9.69
CA ASP A 138 9.01 -2.82 8.50
C ASP A 138 7.68 -2.07 8.61
N ASN A 139 7.77 -0.75 8.62
CA ASN A 139 6.61 0.13 8.70
C ASN A 139 6.03 0.48 7.32
N ARG A 140 6.72 0.13 6.23
CA ARG A 140 6.32 0.44 4.85
C ARG A 140 5.08 -0.31 4.42
N GLY A 141 4.35 0.30 3.49
CA GLY A 141 3.23 -0.33 2.80
C GLY A 141 3.67 -1.14 1.60
N TRP A 142 2.81 -2.03 1.12
CA TRP A 142 3.17 -2.89 -0.01
C TRP A 142 3.32 -2.10 -1.33
N LEU A 143 2.53 -1.05 -1.54
CA LEU A 143 2.68 -0.15 -2.70
C LEU A 143 3.97 0.68 -2.59
N GLY A 144 4.31 1.15 -1.39
CA GLY A 144 5.57 1.87 -1.16
C GLY A 144 6.79 0.98 -1.41
N ARG A 145 6.76 -0.29 -0.98
CA ARG A 145 7.82 -1.26 -1.29
C ARG A 145 7.86 -1.65 -2.77
N PHE A 146 6.69 -1.72 -3.43
CA PHE A 146 6.63 -1.90 -4.87
C PHE A 146 7.31 -0.72 -5.59
N ALA A 147 6.99 0.52 -5.20
CA ALA A 147 7.62 1.71 -5.76
C ALA A 147 9.13 1.74 -5.52
N ASP A 148 9.60 1.35 -4.33
CA ASP A 148 11.04 1.26 -4.03
C ASP A 148 11.83 0.38 -5.02
N ILE A 149 11.18 -0.60 -5.65
CA ILE A 149 11.79 -1.55 -6.59
C ILE A 149 11.59 -1.10 -8.05
N TYR A 150 10.40 -0.63 -8.39
CA TYR A 150 9.99 -0.47 -9.79
C TYR A 150 9.86 0.97 -10.28
N VAL A 151 9.80 1.96 -9.39
CA VAL A 151 9.67 3.37 -9.78
C VAL A 151 11.07 4.01 -9.89
N PRO A 152 11.42 4.58 -11.05
CA PRO A 152 12.65 5.34 -11.20
C PRO A 152 12.70 6.54 -10.24
N ARG A 153 13.81 6.72 -9.53
CA ARG A 153 13.98 7.76 -8.50
C ARG A 153 13.98 9.20 -9.04
N ASN A 154 14.00 9.38 -10.35
CA ASN A 154 13.97 10.68 -11.01
C ASN A 154 12.56 11.12 -11.42
N GLN A 155 11.52 10.34 -11.12
CA GLN A 155 10.13 10.73 -11.37
C GLN A 155 9.54 11.47 -10.18
N THR A 156 8.98 12.66 -10.45
CA THR A 156 8.14 13.39 -9.52
C THR A 156 6.69 12.89 -9.69
N PHE A 157 5.97 12.64 -8.59
CA PHE A 157 4.54 12.24 -8.55
C PHE A 157 4.20 10.77 -8.87
N SER A 158 5.11 9.82 -8.67
CA SER A 158 4.81 8.39 -8.92
C SER A 158 3.90 7.73 -7.89
N LEU A 159 3.77 8.31 -6.69
CA LEU A 159 2.83 7.87 -5.65
C LEU A 159 1.92 9.04 -5.25
N LEU A 160 0.60 8.84 -5.38
CA LEU A 160 -0.41 9.84 -5.06
C LEU A 160 -1.54 9.22 -4.23
N SER A 161 -1.97 9.93 -3.18
CA SER A 161 -3.13 9.58 -2.36
C SER A 161 -4.09 10.77 -2.29
N PHE A 162 -5.39 10.47 -2.32
CA PHE A 162 -6.47 11.47 -2.17
C PHE A 162 -7.23 11.35 -0.84
N SER A 163 -6.77 10.50 0.09
CA SER A 163 -7.40 10.31 1.41
C SER A 163 -6.45 10.68 2.57
N GLY A 164 -5.49 11.56 2.31
CA GLY A 164 -4.40 11.86 3.24
C GLY A 164 -3.32 10.76 3.27
N SER A 165 -2.52 10.76 4.33
CA SER A 165 -1.43 9.79 4.49
C SER A 165 -1.98 8.37 4.68
N VAL A 166 -1.63 7.49 3.74
CA VAL A 166 -2.02 6.08 3.74
C VAL A 166 -0.79 5.21 3.88
N ARG A 167 -0.86 4.24 4.80
CA ARG A 167 0.27 3.37 5.13
C ARG A 167 0.76 2.55 3.94
N ASP A 168 -0.14 2.20 3.03
CA ASP A 168 0.12 1.40 1.82
C ASP A 168 1.20 2.04 0.94
N LEU A 169 1.24 3.38 0.89
CA LEU A 169 2.17 4.15 0.07
C LEU A 169 3.48 4.48 0.80
N GLN A 170 3.64 4.12 2.07
CA GLN A 170 4.85 4.41 2.82
C GLN A 170 6.05 3.68 2.19
N SER A 171 6.99 4.44 1.65
CA SER A 171 8.15 4.00 0.87
C SER A 171 9.46 4.48 1.53
N ALA A 172 10.58 3.81 1.26
CA ALA A 172 11.90 4.25 1.73
C ALA A 172 12.53 5.32 0.83
N TYR A 173 12.22 5.33 -0.47
CA TYR A 173 12.94 6.12 -1.46
C TYR A 173 12.04 7.02 -2.33
N VAL A 174 10.76 6.67 -2.47
CA VAL A 174 9.80 7.34 -3.34
C VAL A 174 8.82 8.13 -2.48
N PRO A 175 8.86 9.48 -2.50
CA PRO A 175 7.93 10.28 -1.73
C PRO A 175 6.51 10.11 -2.27
N ALA A 176 5.54 9.93 -1.37
CA ALA A 176 4.12 9.94 -1.70
C ALA A 176 3.55 11.34 -1.53
N VAL A 177 2.86 11.84 -2.56
CA VAL A 177 2.08 13.08 -2.46
C VAL A 177 0.69 12.71 -1.94
N THR A 178 0.21 13.44 -0.95
CA THR A 178 -1.08 13.16 -0.32
C THR A 178 -1.94 14.41 -0.30
N THR A 179 -3.19 14.28 -0.74
CA THR A 179 -4.22 15.33 -0.63
C THR A 179 -5.37 14.80 0.22
N GLN A 180 -6.14 15.70 0.83
CA GLN A 180 -7.30 15.35 1.67
C GLN A 180 -8.59 15.13 0.86
N GLY A 181 -8.48 15.13 -0.47
CA GLY A 181 -9.60 14.97 -1.39
C GLY A 181 -9.19 15.35 -2.81
N LEU A 182 -10.07 15.07 -3.77
CA LEU A 182 -9.88 15.47 -5.17
C LEU A 182 -9.95 17.00 -5.35
N ASP A 183 -10.59 17.70 -4.41
CA ASP A 183 -10.94 19.12 -4.53
C ASP A 183 -9.94 20.08 -3.82
N GLY A 184 -8.87 19.57 -3.20
CA GLY A 184 -7.97 20.41 -2.39
C GLY A 184 -6.51 19.95 -2.39
N TYR A 185 -5.68 20.64 -3.17
CA TYR A 185 -4.21 20.54 -3.10
C TYR A 185 -3.67 21.56 -2.09
N ASN A 186 -2.98 21.09 -1.06
CA ASN A 186 -2.06 21.91 -0.26
C ASN A 186 -0.72 21.17 -0.20
N TYR A 187 0.35 21.83 -0.63
CA TYR A 187 1.72 21.33 -0.52
C TYR A 187 2.28 21.69 0.86
N THR A 188 2.97 20.75 1.50
CA THR A 188 3.94 21.03 2.58
C THR A 188 5.30 20.57 2.15
#